data_AF-A0A747PNS3-F1
#
_entry.id   AF-A0A747PNS3-F1
#
_cell.length_a   1.000
_cell.length_b   1.000
_cell.length_c   1.000
_cell.angle_alpha   90.00
_cell.angle_beta   90.00
_cell.angle_gamma   90.00
#
_symmetry.space_group_name_H-M   'P 1'
#
loop_
_entity.id
_entity.type
_entity.pdbx_description
1 polymer ?
#
loop_
_entity_poly.entity_id
_entity_poly.type
_entity_poly.pdbx_seq_one_letter_code
_entity_poly.pdbx_strand_id
1 'polypeptide(L)'
;MGCLIVSGVKFYTLAEGASYPDPHADNQYVGAYCVFPFEGKWVAQKYLRGGRGHWTDITARRFDTENEAFSFTYEYAFSPENRYKY
;
A
#
# COMPACT_ATOMS: atom_id res chain seq x y z
N MET A 1 -11.58 7.19 -3.13
CA MET A 1 -10.41 6.30 -3.28
C MET A 1 -9.46 6.97 -4.25
N GLY A 2 -8.23 7.25 -3.83
CA GLY A 2 -7.16 7.77 -4.71
C GLY A 2 -6.22 6.64 -5.12
N CYS A 3 -5.64 6.70 -6.33
CA CYS A 3 -4.62 5.78 -6.80
C CYS A 3 -3.52 6.57 -7.50
N LEU A 4 -2.28 6.45 -7.01
CA LEU A 4 -1.08 6.97 -7.65
C LEU A 4 -0.26 5.79 -8.20
N ILE A 5 0.19 5.90 -9.45
CA ILE A 5 1.04 4.88 -10.07
C ILE A 5 2.43 5.48 -10.32
N VAL A 6 3.46 4.90 -9.72
CA VAL A 6 4.86 5.33 -9.88
C VAL A 6 5.72 4.11 -10.20
N SER A 7 6.40 4.11 -11.35
CA SER A 7 7.29 3.02 -11.78
C SER A 7 6.61 1.64 -11.75
N GLY A 8 5.33 1.57 -12.11
CA GLY A 8 4.52 0.34 -12.08
C GLY A 8 4.09 -0.09 -10.67
N VAL A 9 4.35 0.70 -9.63
CA VAL A 9 3.85 0.47 -8.27
C VAL A 9 2.59 1.29 -8.05
N LYS A 10 1.53 0.66 -7.54
CA LYS A 10 0.27 1.32 -7.20
C LYS A 10 0.22 1.70 -5.73
N PHE A 11 -0.16 2.94 -5.45
CA PHE A 11 -0.36 3.46 -4.11
C PHE A 11 -1.81 3.91 -3.98
N TYR A 12 -2.57 3.21 -3.14
CA TYR A 12 -3.97 3.49 -2.91
C TYR A 12 -4.18 4.26 -1.61
N THR A 13 -4.97 5.32 -1.66
CA THR A 13 -5.47 6.00 -0.45
C THR A 13 -6.96 5.67 -0.32
N LEU A 14 -7.30 4.92 0.73
CA LEU A 14 -8.66 4.44 0.97
C LEU A 14 -9.33 5.27 2.07
N ALA A 15 -10.66 5.37 1.98
CA ALA A 15 -11.48 5.88 3.08
C ALA A 15 -11.70 4.77 4.12
N GLU A 16 -12.11 5.14 5.33
CA GLU A 16 -12.44 4.18 6.39
C GLU A 16 -13.54 3.21 5.92
N GLY A 17 -13.34 1.91 6.13
CA GLY A 17 -14.29 0.86 5.73
C GLY A 17 -14.39 0.60 4.22
N ALA A 18 -13.61 1.29 3.38
CA ALA A 18 -13.60 1.04 1.94
C ALA A 18 -13.04 -0.35 1.61
N SER A 19 -13.59 -0.98 0.57
CA SER A 19 -13.09 -2.27 0.09
C SER A 19 -11.66 -2.16 -0.48
N TYR A 20 -10.87 -3.21 -0.28
CA TYR A 20 -9.54 -3.30 -0.88
C TYR A 20 -9.64 -3.32 -2.42
N PRO A 21 -8.78 -2.58 -3.12
CA PRO A 21 -8.69 -2.67 -4.57
C PRO A 21 -8.14 -4.04 -4.98
N ASP A 22 -8.52 -4.48 -6.18
CA ASP A 22 -7.78 -5.53 -6.88
C ASP A 22 -6.61 -4.91 -7.66
N PRO A 23 -5.35 -5.14 -7.25
CA PRO A 23 -4.20 -4.62 -7.96
C PRO A 23 -4.09 -5.16 -9.39
N HIS A 24 -4.68 -6.31 -9.71
CA HIS A 24 -4.60 -6.97 -11.02
C HIS A 24 -5.59 -6.45 -12.06
N ALA A 25 -6.51 -5.56 -11.69
CA ALA A 25 -7.62 -5.14 -12.56
C ALA A 25 -7.18 -4.65 -13.97
N ASP A 26 -5.96 -4.14 -14.12
CA ASP A 26 -5.38 -3.65 -15.38
C ASP A 26 -4.16 -4.45 -15.87
N ASN A 27 -3.78 -5.55 -15.19
CA ASN A 27 -2.58 -6.35 -15.45
C ASN A 27 -1.25 -5.56 -15.53
N GLN A 28 -1.17 -4.34 -14.99
CA GLN A 28 -0.01 -3.46 -15.07
C GLN A 28 0.48 -3.02 -13.70
N TYR A 29 0.97 -3.97 -12.89
CA TYR A 29 1.65 -3.59 -11.64
C TYR A 29 2.78 -4.54 -11.27
N VAL A 30 3.85 -3.96 -10.73
CA VAL A 30 4.97 -4.70 -10.11
C VAL A 30 4.81 -4.75 -8.59
N GLY A 31 4.14 -3.77 -7.98
CA GLY A 31 3.81 -3.76 -6.55
C GLY A 31 2.55 -2.96 -6.26
N ALA A 32 1.91 -3.24 -5.13
CA ALA A 32 0.75 -2.48 -4.69
C ALA A 32 0.77 -2.26 -3.18
N TYR A 33 0.42 -1.05 -2.79
CA TYR A 33 0.38 -0.59 -1.41
C TYR A 33 -0.89 0.19 -1.17
N CYS A 34 -1.43 0.13 0.04
CA CYS A 34 -2.56 0.96 0.43
C CYS A 34 -2.32 1.62 1.78
N VAL A 35 -2.86 2.82 1.93
CA VAL A 35 -2.96 3.52 3.21
C VAL A 35 -4.42 3.84 3.49
N PHE A 36 -4.83 3.70 4.73
CA PHE A 36 -6.22 3.93 5.14
C PHE A 36 -6.33 4.22 6.65
N PRO A 37 -7.37 4.95 7.06
CA PRO A 37 -7.66 5.17 8.47
C PRO A 37 -8.26 3.89 9.11
N PHE A 38 -7.81 3.58 10.32
CA PHE A 38 -8.27 2.48 11.15
C PHE A 38 -8.10 2.88 12.63
N GLU A 39 -9.20 2.85 13.39
CA GLU A 39 -9.22 3.20 14.83
C GLU A 39 -8.61 4.59 15.12
N GLY A 40 -8.90 5.58 14.27
CA GLY A 40 -8.41 6.96 14.42
C GLY A 40 -6.92 7.16 14.13
N LYS A 41 -6.23 6.15 13.59
CA LYS A 41 -4.86 6.22 13.10
C LYS A 41 -4.79 5.77 11.64
N TRP A 42 -3.65 5.95 11.00
CA TRP A 42 -3.41 5.50 9.64
C TRP A 42 -2.53 4.25 9.61
N VAL A 43 -2.91 3.32 8.73
CA VAL A 43 -2.22 2.05 8.49
C VAL A 43 -1.63 2.05 7.09
N ALA A 44 -0.51 1.36 6.90
CA ALA A 44 0.02 1.04 5.58
C ALA A 44 0.13 -0.48 5.40
N GLN A 45 -0.31 -0.95 4.23
CA GLN A 45 -0.22 -2.36 3.85
C GLN A 45 0.42 -2.52 2.48
N LYS A 46 1.05 -3.68 2.27
CA LYS A 46 1.55 -4.15 0.98
C LYS A 46 0.71 -5.34 0.51
N TYR A 47 0.44 -5.38 -0.78
CA TYR A 47 -0.09 -6.57 -1.43
C TYR A 47 1.04 -7.57 -1.71
N LEU A 48 0.89 -8.78 -1.19
CA LEU A 48 1.82 -9.88 -1.45
C LEU A 48 1.26 -10.78 -2.54
N ARG A 49 2.06 -10.97 -3.60
CA ARG A 49 1.74 -11.86 -4.72
C ARG A 49 1.97 -13.32 -4.28
N GLY A 50 0.92 -14.15 -4.34
CA GLY A 50 0.93 -15.55 -3.93
C GLY A 50 -0.40 -16.25 -4.25
N GLY A 51 -0.56 -17.53 -3.91
CA GLY A 51 -1.69 -18.37 -4.36
C GLY A 51 -3.09 -17.78 -4.12
N ARG A 52 -3.27 -16.98 -3.06
CA ARG A 52 -4.37 -16.02 -2.89
C ARG A 52 -3.74 -14.73 -2.39
N GLY A 53 -3.46 -13.80 -3.30
CA GLY A 53 -2.81 -12.55 -2.92
C GLY A 53 -3.58 -11.85 -1.81
N HIS A 54 -2.84 -11.33 -0.85
CA HIS A 54 -3.40 -10.76 0.37
C HIS A 54 -2.65 -9.50 0.75
N TRP A 55 -3.33 -8.64 1.50
CA TRP A 55 -2.75 -7.44 2.05
C TRP A 55 -2.15 -7.73 3.43
N THR A 56 -0.95 -7.21 3.68
CA THR A 56 -0.22 -7.37 4.94
C THR A 56 0.28 -6.04 5.43
N ASP A 57 0.11 -5.78 6.74
CA ASP A 57 0.68 -4.63 7.43
C ASP A 57 2.19 -4.59 7.26
N ILE A 58 2.70 -3.46 6.73
CA ILE A 58 4.15 -3.23 6.60
C ILE A 58 4.71 -2.38 7.75
N THR A 59 3.85 -1.98 8.68
CA THR A 59 4.19 -1.07 9.78
C THR A 59 3.85 -1.71 11.12
N ALA A 60 4.83 -1.74 12.02
CA ALA A 60 4.58 -2.06 13.44
C ALA A 60 3.92 -0.90 14.21
N ARG A 61 3.96 0.32 13.65
CA ARG A 61 3.36 1.53 14.21
C ARG A 61 2.17 2.00 13.36
N ARG A 62 1.26 2.73 13.98
CA ARG A 62 0.18 3.47 13.30
C ARG A 62 0.59 4.95 13.18
N PHE A 63 0.12 5.66 12.16
CA PHE A 63 0.45 7.07 11.94
C PHE A 63 -0.70 7.99 12.35
N ASP A 64 -0.38 9.25 12.64
CA ASP A 64 -1.40 10.24 13.04
C ASP A 64 -2.10 10.85 11.82
N THR A 65 -1.41 10.89 10.67
CA THR A 65 -1.90 11.55 9.46
C THR A 65 -1.77 10.68 8.20
N GLU A 66 -2.62 10.96 7.21
CA GLU A 66 -2.54 10.38 5.87
C GLU A 66 -1.16 10.58 5.26
N ASN A 67 -0.65 11.81 5.34
CA ASN A 67 0.59 12.21 4.68
C ASN A 67 1.81 11.45 5.24
N GLU A 68 1.85 11.22 6.56
CA GLU A 68 2.92 10.42 7.19
C GLU A 68 2.86 8.95 6.76
N ALA A 69 1.66 8.36 6.77
CA ALA A 69 1.47 6.98 6.33
C ALA A 69 1.86 6.81 4.85
N PHE A 70 1.44 7.75 4.01
CA PHE A 70 1.76 7.74 2.59
C PHE A 70 3.26 7.91 2.34
N SER A 71 3.90 8.88 2.98
CA SER A 71 5.34 9.13 2.85
C SER A 71 6.17 7.91 3.28
N PHE A 72 5.81 7.30 4.41
CA PHE A 72 6.45 6.04 4.84
C PHE A 72 6.28 4.93 3.81
N THR A 73 5.07 4.76 3.28
CA THR A 73 4.76 3.71 2.29
C THR A 73 5.56 3.91 1.01
N TYR A 74 5.69 5.16 0.57
CA TYR A 74 6.47 5.53 -0.59
C TYR A 74 7.96 5.19 -0.40
N GLU A 75 8.55 5.61 0.72
CA GLU A 75 9.94 5.29 1.07
C GLU A 75 10.16 3.78 1.19
N TYR A 76 9.23 3.08 1.84
CA TYR A 76 9.27 1.62 1.99
C TYR A 76 9.26 0.90 0.65
N ALA A 77 8.42 1.33 -0.30
CA ALA A 77 8.32 0.72 -1.62
C ALA A 77 9.63 0.84 -2.42
N PHE A 78 10.37 1.94 -2.24
CA PHE A 78 11.62 2.19 -2.97
C PHE A 78 12.88 1.89 -2.17
N SER A 79 12.76 1.33 -0.96
CA SER A 79 13.90 0.96 -0.15
C SER A 79 14.75 -0.12 -0.86
N PRO A 80 16.09 -0.11 -0.71
CA PRO A 80 16.96 -1.07 -1.36
C PRO A 80 16.61 -2.53 -1.04
N GLU A 81 16.11 -2.79 0.16
CA GLU A 81 15.72 -4.11 0.65
C GLU A 81 14.44 -4.65 -0.02
N ASN A 82 13.59 -3.75 -0.52
CA ASN A 82 12.34 -4.10 -1.18
C ASN A 82 12.44 -4.07 -2.72
N ARG A 83 13.45 -3.40 -3.27
CA ARG A 83 13.70 -3.30 -4.73
C ARG A 83 13.95 -4.65 -5.43
N TYR A 84 14.39 -5.67 -4.71
CA TYR A 84 14.72 -6.99 -5.27
C TYR A 84 13.67 -8.08 -5.00
N LYS A 85 12.50 -7.74 -4.42
CA LYS A 85 11.44 -8.70 -4.08
C LYS A 85 10.28 -8.73 -5.09
N TYR A 86 10.48 -8.21 -6.30
CA TYR A 86 9.47 -8.13 -7.35
C TYR A 86 9.62 -9.25 -8.39
#